data_AF-A0A6P0WUB4-F1
#
_entry.id   AF-A0A6P0WUB4-F1
#
_cell.length_a   1.000
_cell.length_b   1.000
_cell.length_c   1.000
_cell.angle_alpha   90.00
_cell.angle_beta   90.00
_cell.angle_gamma   90.00
#
_symmetry.space_group_name_H-M   'P 1'
#
loop_
_entity.id
_entity.type
_entity.pdbx_description
1 polymer ?
#
loop_
_entity_poly.entity_id
_entity_poly.type
_entity_poly.pdbx_seq_one_letter_code
_entity_poly.pdbx_strand_id
1 'polypeptide(L)'
;MQNTRLNNLFSAILTRLGLWLTNPWRRISLSLISFLLGFFLGTGVATTVGQAAGWDIIAAAILLLVTEVSSIIIYGSRRRKQTTEELNNSSWFAEIVNSLKIGFSYSLFVEAFKLGS
;
A
#
# COMPACT_ATOMS: atom_id res chain seq x y z
N MET A 1 -15.68 22.94 10.00
CA MET A 1 -16.03 22.02 8.89
C MET A 1 -17.52 21.72 9.00
N GLN A 2 -18.31 22.00 7.96
CA GLN A 2 -19.76 21.81 8.00
C GLN A 2 -20.09 20.31 8.04
N ASN A 3 -20.84 19.88 9.06
CA ASN A 3 -21.39 18.53 9.16
C ASN A 3 -22.50 18.37 8.11
N THR A 4 -22.13 18.11 6.87
CA THR A 4 -23.09 17.69 5.85
C THR A 4 -23.57 16.27 6.16
N ARG A 5 -24.81 15.94 5.83
CA ARG A 5 -25.35 14.58 5.98
C ARG A 5 -24.45 13.53 5.33
N LEU A 6 -23.79 13.89 4.23
CA LEU A 6 -22.81 13.04 3.54
C LEU A 6 -21.58 12.76 4.41
N ASN A 7 -21.05 13.77 5.12
CA ASN A 7 -19.90 13.59 6.00
C ASN A 7 -20.23 12.64 7.15
N ASN A 8 -21.44 12.74 7.72
CA ASN A 8 -21.89 11.83 8.78
C ASN A 8 -22.08 10.39 8.28
N LEU A 9 -22.57 10.20 7.05
CA LEU A 9 -22.67 8.88 6.44
C LEU A 9 -21.28 8.29 6.18
N PHE A 10 -20.37 9.09 5.61
CA PHE A 10 -19.01 8.67 5.31
C PHE A 10 -18.25 8.31 6.59
N SER A 11 -18.36 9.12 7.64
CA SER A 11 -17.76 8.83 8.94
C SER A 11 -18.34 7.55 9.56
N ALA A 12 -19.66 7.35 9.51
CA ALA A 12 -20.29 6.14 10.03
C ALA A 12 -19.85 4.86 9.30
N ILE A 13 -19.65 4.94 7.97
CA ILE A 13 -19.12 3.84 7.16
C ILE A 13 -17.68 3.54 7.58
N LEU A 14 -16.83 4.55 7.70
CA LEU A 14 -15.44 4.41 8.15
C LEU A 14 -15.33 3.77 9.55
N THR A 15 -16.17 4.20 10.50
CA THR A 15 -16.17 3.63 11.85
C THR A 15 -16.62 2.17 11.85
N ARG A 16 -17.67 1.83 11.08
CA ARG A 16 -18.15 0.44 10.95
C ARG A 16 -17.13 -0.45 10.26
N LEU A 17 -16.47 0.04 9.22
CA LEU A 17 -15.37 -0.66 8.56
C LEU A 17 -14.23 -0.92 9.55
N GLY A 18 -13.80 0.10 10.31
CA GLY A 18 -12.79 -0.06 11.35
C GLY A 18 -13.14 -1.14 12.36
N LEU A 19 -14.37 -1.14 12.88
CA LEU A 19 -14.88 -2.17 13.81
C LEU A 19 -15.02 -3.56 13.17
N TRP A 20 -15.27 -3.63 11.85
CA TRP A 20 -15.35 -4.91 11.12
C TRP A 20 -13.96 -5.51 10.87
N LEU A 21 -12.95 -4.64 10.78
CA LEU A 21 -11.53 -4.96 10.55
C LEU A 21 -10.73 -5.25 11.83
N THR A 22 -11.28 -5.01 13.03
CA THR A 22 -10.62 -5.40 14.30
C THR A 22 -10.54 -6.92 14.49
N ASN A 23 -11.32 -7.70 13.75
CA ASN A 23 -11.22 -9.16 13.81
C ASN A 23 -9.84 -9.62 13.28
N PRO A 24 -9.01 -10.29 14.10
CA PRO A 24 -7.63 -10.62 13.75
C PRO A 24 -7.51 -11.48 12.48
N TRP A 25 -8.46 -12.38 12.25
CA TRP A 25 -8.46 -13.23 11.04
C TRP A 25 -8.65 -12.42 9.77
N ARG A 26 -9.59 -11.46 9.78
CA ARG A 26 -9.84 -10.61 8.61
C ARG A 26 -8.70 -9.68 8.31
N ARG A 27 -8.07 -9.14 9.36
CA ARG A 27 -6.87 -8.32 9.23
C ARG A 27 -5.74 -9.08 8.53
N ILE A 28 -5.47 -10.32 8.94
CA ILE A 28 -4.47 -11.17 8.28
C ILE A 28 -4.88 -11.47 6.83
N SER A 29 -6.13 -11.82 6.57
CA SER A 29 -6.61 -12.07 5.20
C SER A 29 -6.45 -10.85 4.29
N LEU A 30 -6.79 -9.65 4.79
CA LEU A 30 -6.64 -8.40 4.03
C LEU A 30 -5.16 -8.06 3.78
N SER A 31 -4.29 -8.22 4.77
CA SER A 31 -2.85 -8.05 4.59
C SER A 31 -2.29 -9.05 3.56
N LEU A 32 -2.75 -10.30 3.59
CA LEU A 32 -2.35 -11.33 2.62
C LEU A 32 -2.86 -11.01 1.21
N ILE A 33 -4.14 -10.68 1.05
CA ILE A 33 -4.72 -10.26 -0.24
C ILE A 33 -3.95 -9.05 -0.79
N SER A 34 -3.66 -8.07 0.08
CA SER A 34 -2.90 -6.89 -0.30
C SER A 34 -1.49 -7.23 -0.78
N PHE A 35 -0.81 -8.15 -0.08
CA PHE A 35 0.50 -8.67 -0.49
C PHE A 35 0.44 -9.37 -1.86
N LEU A 36 -0.52 -10.29 -2.06
CA LEU A 36 -0.68 -10.99 -3.34
C LEU A 36 -1.02 -10.02 -4.47
N LEU A 37 -1.86 -9.01 -4.20
CA LEU A 37 -2.22 -7.99 -5.18
C LEU A 37 -0.99 -7.14 -5.55
N GLY A 38 -0.19 -6.74 -4.56
CA GLY A 38 1.08 -6.07 -4.80
C GLY A 38 2.02 -6.92 -5.66
N PHE A 39 2.14 -8.21 -5.36
CA PHE A 39 2.96 -9.14 -6.13
C PHE A 39 2.51 -9.23 -7.60
N PHE A 40 1.20 -9.38 -7.83
CA PHE A 40 0.61 -9.42 -9.17
C PHE A 40 0.86 -8.14 -9.96
N LEU A 41 0.67 -6.96 -9.34
CA LEU A 41 0.96 -5.67 -9.97
C LEU A 41 2.44 -5.55 -10.34
N GLY A 42 3.36 -5.99 -9.46
CA GLY A 42 4.80 -5.97 -9.72
C GLY A 42 5.17 -6.77 -10.97
N THR A 43 4.62 -7.97 -11.11
CA THR A 43 4.85 -8.83 -12.28
C THR A 43 4.28 -8.22 -13.56
N GLY A 44 3.06 -7.65 -13.49
CA GLY A 44 2.45 -6.98 -14.64
C GLY A 44 3.23 -5.75 -15.11
N VAL A 45 3.72 -4.94 -14.17
CA VAL A 45 4.58 -3.78 -14.46
C VAL A 45 5.90 -4.25 -15.08
N ALA A 46 6.58 -5.22 -14.45
CA ALA A 46 7.85 -5.76 -14.96
C ALA A 46 7.71 -6.32 -16.38
N THR A 47 6.64 -7.06 -16.66
CA THR A 47 6.36 -7.60 -17.99
C THR A 47 6.13 -6.48 -19.01
N THR A 48 5.33 -5.48 -18.65
CA THR A 48 5.00 -4.37 -19.56
C THR A 48 6.22 -3.51 -19.88
N VAL A 49 7.06 -3.22 -18.88
CA VAL A 49 8.30 -2.44 -19.06
C VAL A 49 9.34 -3.27 -19.81
N GLY A 50 9.52 -4.54 -19.46
CA GLY A 50 10.50 -5.43 -20.08
C GLY A 50 10.24 -5.71 -21.56
N GLN A 51 8.98 -5.71 -21.99
CA GLN A 51 8.63 -5.83 -23.42
C GLN A 51 9.05 -4.61 -24.25
N ALA A 52 9.16 -3.43 -23.63
CA ALA A 52 9.38 -2.18 -24.34
C ALA A 52 10.86 -1.77 -24.49
N ALA A 53 11.80 -2.44 -23.81
CA ALA A 53 13.28 -2.37 -23.85
C ALA A 53 13.99 -0.98 -23.84
N GLY A 54 13.30 0.12 -24.08
CA GLY A 54 13.84 1.48 -24.19
C GLY A 54 13.33 2.43 -23.10
N TRP A 55 12.46 1.96 -22.21
CA TRP A 55 11.82 2.80 -21.18
C TRP A 55 12.37 2.55 -19.77
N ASP A 56 13.44 1.77 -19.62
CA ASP A 56 13.95 1.31 -18.32
C ASP A 56 14.28 2.46 -17.36
N ILE A 57 14.87 3.55 -17.86
CA ILE A 57 15.22 4.73 -17.04
C ILE A 57 13.95 5.44 -16.54
N ILE A 58 12.96 5.62 -17.41
CA ILE A 58 11.70 6.28 -17.07
C ILE A 58 10.88 5.41 -16.12
N ALA A 59 10.85 4.10 -16.36
CA ALA A 59 10.20 3.13 -15.50
C ALA A 59 10.85 3.11 -14.11
N ALA A 60 12.18 3.11 -14.02
CA ALA A 60 12.90 3.20 -12.76
C ALA A 60 12.56 4.50 -12.00
N ALA A 61 12.51 5.64 -12.68
CA ALA A 61 12.13 6.92 -12.07
C ALA A 61 10.67 6.90 -11.53
N ILE A 62 9.73 6.34 -12.29
CA ILE A 62 8.33 6.20 -11.85
C ILE A 62 8.23 5.27 -10.64
N LEU A 63 8.92 4.12 -10.67
CA LEU A 63 8.97 3.19 -9.54
C LEU A 63 9.54 3.85 -8.28
N LEU A 64 10.62 4.62 -8.43
CA LEU A 64 11.22 5.38 -7.33
C LEU A 64 10.22 6.41 -6.78
N LEU A 65 9.54 7.17 -7.63
CA LEU A 65 8.50 8.11 -7.18
C LEU A 65 7.34 7.41 -6.47
N VAL A 66 6.84 6.29 -7.00
CA VAL A 66 5.75 5.53 -6.36
C VAL A 66 6.18 4.99 -4.99
N THR A 67 7.39 4.45 -4.89
CA THR A 67 7.93 3.93 -3.62
C THR A 67 8.19 5.04 -2.61
N GLU A 68 8.66 6.22 -3.05
CA GLU A 68 8.89 7.38 -2.20
C GLU A 68 7.56 7.98 -1.72
N VAL A 69 6.59 8.20 -2.61
CA VAL A 69 5.24 8.67 -2.26
C VAL A 69 4.57 7.71 -1.29
N SER A 70 4.67 6.40 -1.52
CA SER A 70 4.17 5.39 -0.59
C SER A 70 4.83 5.49 0.78
N SER A 71 6.15 5.74 0.82
CA SER A 71 6.90 5.93 2.06
C SER A 71 6.48 7.20 2.80
N ILE A 72 6.30 8.31 2.08
CA ILE A 72 5.82 9.57 2.65
C ILE A 72 4.41 9.40 3.23
N ILE A 73 3.52 8.68 2.54
CA ILE A 73 2.15 8.43 3.03
C ILE A 73 2.17 7.57 4.31
N ILE A 74 2.94 6.48 4.31
CA ILE A 74 3.00 5.55 5.46
C ILE A 74 3.74 6.19 6.64
N TYR A 75 4.92 6.77 6.42
CA TYR A 75 5.82 7.24 7.48
C TYR A 75 5.64 8.72 7.82
N GLY A 76 5.26 9.57 6.86
CA GLY A 76 4.91 10.98 7.14
C GLY A 76 3.70 11.09 8.08
N SER A 77 2.74 10.17 7.97
CA SER A 77 1.61 10.08 8.90
C SER A 77 2.02 9.52 10.29
N ARG A 78 3.04 8.65 10.36
CA ARG A 78 3.61 8.15 11.64
C ARG A 78 4.44 9.19 12.38
N ARG A 79 5.27 9.98 11.70
CA ARG A 79 6.06 11.07 12.33
C ARG A 79 5.16 12.12 13.01
N ARG A 80 3.98 12.40 12.45
CA ARG A 80 3.00 13.33 13.05
C ARG A 80 2.25 12.74 14.26
N LYS A 81 2.21 11.41 14.39
CA LYS A 81 1.50 10.69 15.47
C LYS A 81 2.39 10.28 16.64
N GLN A 82 3.71 10.33 16.51
CA GLN A 82 4.63 10.03 17.62
C GLN A 82 4.56 11.03 18.77
N THR A 83 3.86 12.16 18.61
CA THR A 83 3.65 13.16 19.67
C THR A 83 2.33 12.95 20.44
N THR A 84 1.49 11.99 20.07
CA THR A 84 0.19 11.77 20.73
C THR A 84 -0.10 10.28 20.82
N GLU A 85 -0.21 9.77 22.05
CA GLU A 85 -0.43 8.36 22.43
C GLU A 85 -1.78 7.76 21.99
N GLU A 86 -2.27 8.06 20.79
CA GLU A 86 -3.52 7.51 20.23
C GLU A 86 -3.23 6.60 19.03
N LEU A 87 -2.49 5.53 19.31
CA LEU A 87 -2.12 4.47 18.35
C LEU A 87 -3.07 3.28 18.52
N ASN A 88 -4.26 3.32 17.91
CA ASN A 88 -4.97 2.06 17.69
C ASN A 88 -5.80 2.03 16.39
N ASN A 89 -6.60 3.06 16.09
CA ASN A 89 -7.59 2.96 15.01
C ASN A 89 -7.08 3.26 13.59
N SER A 90 -5.87 3.82 13.44
CA SER A 90 -5.31 4.17 12.13
C SER A 90 -4.29 3.15 11.59
N SER A 91 -4.08 2.05 12.31
CA SER A 91 -3.02 1.07 11.99
C SER A 91 -3.37 0.18 10.79
N TRP A 92 -4.65 -0.19 10.64
CA TRP A 92 -5.06 -1.22 9.66
C TRP A 92 -4.85 -0.79 8.21
N PHE A 93 -5.18 0.45 7.85
CA PHE A 93 -5.01 0.92 6.47
C PHE A 93 -3.52 1.05 6.11
N ALA A 94 -2.73 1.56 7.05
CA ALA A 94 -1.28 1.66 6.87
C ALA A 94 -0.63 0.28 6.71
N GLU A 95 -1.11 -0.73 7.44
CA GLU A 95 -0.66 -2.10 7.30
C GLU A 95 -1.00 -2.70 5.94
N ILE A 96 -2.24 -2.52 5.46
CA ILE A 96 -2.64 -3.00 4.12
C ILE A 96 -1.76 -2.37 3.03
N VAL A 97 -1.57 -1.05 3.06
CA VAL A 97 -0.72 -0.35 2.07
C VAL A 97 0.73 -0.81 2.18
N ASN A 98 1.23 -1.05 3.40
CA ASN A 98 2.59 -1.55 3.60
C ASN A 98 2.75 -2.99 3.06
N SER A 99 1.79 -3.89 3.33
CA SER A 99 1.78 -5.24 2.77
C SER A 99 1.74 -5.24 1.24
N LEU A 100 0.98 -4.33 0.63
CA LEU A 100 0.97 -4.13 -0.82
C LEU A 100 2.36 -3.72 -1.33
N LYS A 101 2.97 -2.73 -0.68
CA LYS A 101 4.31 -2.23 -1.03
C LYS A 101 5.36 -3.35 -0.95
N ILE A 102 5.30 -4.18 0.10
CA ILE A 102 6.22 -5.32 0.28
C ILE A 102 6.01 -6.34 -0.85
N GLY A 103 4.77 -6.72 -1.15
CA GLY A 103 4.47 -7.67 -2.23
C GLY A 103 4.94 -7.18 -3.60
N PHE A 104 4.71 -5.90 -3.89
CA PHE A 104 5.16 -5.25 -5.12
C PHE A 104 6.68 -5.24 -5.25
N SER A 105 7.38 -4.81 -4.20
CA SER A 105 8.85 -4.76 -4.20
C SER A 105 9.45 -6.17 -4.36
N TYR A 106 8.91 -7.15 -3.63
CA TYR A 106 9.35 -8.53 -3.71
C TYR A 106 9.23 -9.11 -5.13
N SER A 107 8.10 -8.86 -5.79
CA SER A 107 7.88 -9.29 -7.17
C SER A 107 8.92 -8.71 -8.14
N LEU A 108 9.22 -7.41 -8.04
CA LEU A 108 10.24 -6.76 -8.87
C LEU A 108 11.63 -7.36 -8.68
N PHE A 109 12.02 -7.66 -7.43
CA PHE A 109 13.29 -8.34 -7.16
C PHE A 109 13.33 -9.74 -7.79
N VAL A 110 12.25 -10.51 -7.68
CA VAL A 110 12.16 -11.84 -8.28
C VAL A 110 12.29 -11.78 -9.80
N GLU A 111 11.62 -10.84 -10.47
CA GLU A 111 11.75 -10.63 -11.91
C GLU A 111 13.17 -10.19 -12.31
N ALA A 112 13.81 -9.31 -11.53
CA ALA A 112 15.20 -8.93 -11.77
C ALA A 112 16.16 -10.13 -11.66
N PHE A 113 15.94 -11.04 -10.69
CA PHE A 113 16.73 -12.27 -10.58
C PHE A 113 16.54 -13.19 -11.79
N LYS A 114 15.32 -13.32 -12.31
CA LYS A 114 15.05 -14.15 -13.51
C LYS A 114 15.79 -13.67 -14.75
N LEU A 115 16.00 -12.35 -14.88
CA LEU A 115 16.71 -11.75 -16.02
C LEU A 115 18.24 -11.76 -15.84
N GLY A 116 18.73 -11.89 -14.60
CA GLY A 116 20.16 -11.88 -14.26
C GLY A 116 20.84 -13.25 -14.22
N SER A 117 20.10 -14.36 -14.38
CA SER A 117 20.59 -15.74 -14.45
C SER A 117 20.51 -16.30 -15.86
#